data_AF-A0A3C0NWX7-F1
#
_entry.id   AF-A0A3C0NWX7-F1
#
_cell.length_a   1.000
_cell.length_b   1.000
_cell.length_c   1.000
_cell.angle_alpha   90.00
_cell.angle_beta   90.00
_cell.angle_gamma   90.00
#
_symmetry.space_group_name_H-M   'P 1'
#
loop_
_entity.id
_entity.type
_entity.pdbx_description
1 polymer ?
#
loop_
_entity_poly.entity_id
_entity_poly.type
_entity_poly.pdbx_seq_one_letter_code
_entity_poly.pdbx_strand_id
1 'polypeptide(L)'
;NLGRSVIKISAVPEDRHIIEAPAIVFDAQEELLAAFDRGELERDFVAVVRFQGPKANGMPELHKLTPPMAVLQNKGFMVAIVTDGRMSGASGKIPAAIHLSPEASAGGAIAKIRNGDIIRLNATVGTLNVLVDEDTWADREPEVLSDTKRNHNAHGIGRELFGGMRRNVLSAEEGAVTWL
;
A
#
# COMPACT_ATOMS: atom_id res chain seq x y z
N ASN A 1 -5.69 -8.95 -10.23
CA ASN A 1 -4.96 -10.10 -9.62
C ASN A 1 -4.39 -9.80 -8.23
N LEU A 2 -4.59 -8.58 -7.67
CA LEU A 2 -4.03 -8.20 -6.37
C LEU A 2 -4.94 -8.41 -5.15
N GLY A 3 -6.21 -8.73 -5.36
CA GLY A 3 -7.21 -8.80 -4.30
C GLY A 3 -8.23 -7.68 -4.42
N ARG A 4 -8.71 -7.17 -3.29
CA ARG A 4 -9.78 -6.16 -3.22
C ARG A 4 -9.35 -4.97 -2.37
N SER A 5 -9.63 -3.77 -2.85
CA SER A 5 -9.26 -2.51 -2.20
C SER A 5 -10.36 -1.48 -2.43
N VAL A 6 -10.24 -0.34 -1.75
CA VAL A 6 -11.12 0.82 -1.98
C VAL A 6 -10.31 2.04 -2.43
N ILE A 7 -10.93 2.89 -3.23
CA ILE A 7 -10.37 4.17 -3.67
C ILE A 7 -11.46 5.24 -3.64
N LYS A 8 -11.11 6.45 -3.19
CA LYS A 8 -11.99 7.62 -3.21
C LYS A 8 -11.55 8.56 -4.33
N ILE A 9 -12.35 8.65 -5.39
CA ILE A 9 -12.01 9.45 -6.58
C ILE A 9 -12.56 10.87 -6.59
N SER A 10 -13.33 11.28 -5.57
CA SER A 10 -14.08 12.55 -5.55
C SER A 10 -13.22 13.81 -5.77
N ALA A 11 -11.93 13.75 -5.44
CA ALA A 11 -10.98 14.85 -5.62
C ALA A 11 -9.83 14.49 -6.57
N VAL A 12 -9.84 13.29 -7.16
CA VAL A 12 -8.83 12.82 -8.11
C VAL A 12 -9.19 13.36 -9.49
N PRO A 13 -8.29 14.12 -10.16
CA PRO A 13 -8.51 14.59 -11.52
C PRO A 13 -8.81 13.44 -12.50
N GLU A 14 -9.69 13.66 -13.48
CA GLU A 14 -10.12 12.61 -14.42
C GLU A 14 -8.95 12.00 -15.22
N ASP A 15 -7.95 12.83 -15.58
CA ASP A 15 -6.72 12.39 -16.25
C ASP A 15 -5.84 11.48 -15.38
N ARG A 16 -6.18 11.33 -14.09
CA ARG A 16 -5.48 10.49 -13.10
C ARG A 16 -6.32 9.31 -12.61
N HIS A 17 -7.49 9.05 -13.21
CA HIS A 17 -8.32 7.89 -12.87
C HIS A 17 -7.70 6.57 -13.34
N ILE A 18 -6.80 6.64 -14.31
CA ILE A 18 -6.05 5.49 -14.81
C ILE A 18 -4.57 5.82 -14.68
N ILE A 19 -3.87 5.06 -13.83
CA ILE A 19 -2.42 5.13 -13.68
C ILE A 19 -1.85 3.78 -14.04
N GLU A 20 -0.89 3.78 -14.96
CA GLU A 20 -0.09 2.62 -15.31
C GLU A 20 1.38 3.01 -15.26
N ALA A 21 2.09 2.49 -14.26
CA ALA A 21 3.47 2.87 -14.02
C ALA A 21 4.23 1.76 -13.27
N PRO A 22 5.58 1.78 -13.31
CA PRO A 22 6.40 0.85 -12.55
C PRO A 22 6.17 0.97 -11.05
N ALA A 23 6.19 -0.14 -10.33
CA ALA A 23 6.09 -0.18 -8.88
C ALA A 23 7.41 0.28 -8.24
N ILE A 24 7.30 1.09 -7.19
CA ILE A 24 8.37 1.28 -6.20
C ILE A 24 7.81 0.80 -4.86
N VAL A 25 8.46 -0.22 -4.31
CA VAL A 25 8.00 -0.99 -3.16
C VAL A 25 8.69 -0.47 -1.90
N PHE A 26 7.87 -0.19 -0.88
CA PHE A 26 8.27 0.24 0.45
C PHE A 26 7.55 -0.62 1.48
N ASP A 27 8.20 -0.88 2.62
CA ASP A 27 7.56 -1.60 3.74
C ASP A 27 7.18 -0.65 4.88
N ALA A 28 7.52 0.63 4.77
CA ALA A 28 7.19 1.68 5.73
C ALA A 28 7.09 3.04 5.04
N GLN A 29 6.25 3.95 5.56
CA GLN A 29 6.12 5.30 4.99
C GLN A 29 7.42 6.09 5.08
N GLU A 30 8.24 5.82 6.10
CA GLU A 30 9.54 6.46 6.32
C GLU A 30 10.52 6.17 5.19
N GLU A 31 10.44 5.00 4.54
CA GLU A 31 11.29 4.65 3.41
C GLU A 31 10.95 5.48 2.16
N LEU A 32 9.64 5.73 1.93
CA LEU A 32 9.19 6.60 0.84
C LEU A 32 9.61 8.05 1.08
N LEU A 33 9.44 8.55 2.30
CA LEU A 33 9.88 9.90 2.67
C LEU A 33 11.38 10.06 2.45
N ALA A 34 12.18 9.10 2.90
CA ALA A 34 13.62 9.14 2.69
C ALA A 34 14.00 9.09 1.20
N ALA A 35 13.29 8.31 0.37
CA ALA A 35 13.52 8.28 -1.08
C ALA A 35 13.13 9.60 -1.77
N PHE A 36 12.05 10.24 -1.30
CA PHE A 36 11.66 11.56 -1.76
C PHE A 36 12.72 12.63 -1.42
N ASP A 37 13.22 12.62 -0.18
CA ASP A 37 14.25 13.57 0.28
C ASP A 37 15.58 13.39 -0.46
N ARG A 38 15.88 12.18 -0.94
CA ARG A 38 17.04 11.88 -1.81
C ARG A 38 16.82 12.23 -3.28
N GLY A 39 15.62 12.69 -3.68
CA GLY A 39 15.30 13.06 -5.06
C GLY A 39 15.13 11.87 -6.02
N GLU A 40 14.90 10.66 -5.49
CA GLU A 40 14.85 9.43 -6.31
C GLU A 40 13.51 9.20 -7.01
N LEU A 41 12.47 9.96 -6.64
CA LEU A 41 11.07 9.73 -7.01
C LEU A 41 10.55 10.64 -8.13
N GLU A 42 11.41 11.42 -8.80
CA GLU A 42 11.03 12.29 -9.92
C GLU A 42 10.82 11.49 -11.22
N ARG A 43 9.78 10.65 -11.23
CA ARG A 43 9.38 9.79 -12.35
C ARG A 43 7.93 9.35 -12.18
N ASP A 44 7.39 8.66 -13.18
CA ASP A 44 6.10 7.97 -13.05
C ASP A 44 6.29 6.68 -12.26
N PHE A 45 5.44 6.44 -11.25
CA PHE A 45 5.47 5.20 -10.46
C PHE A 45 4.20 4.96 -9.65
N VAL A 46 3.99 3.71 -9.28
CA VAL A 46 3.03 3.32 -8.24
C VAL A 46 3.79 3.03 -6.95
N ALA A 47 3.56 3.85 -5.92
CA ALA A 47 4.09 3.63 -4.58
C ALA A 47 3.36 2.47 -3.92
N VAL A 48 4.01 1.33 -3.76
CA VAL A 48 3.45 0.15 -3.10
C VAL A 48 3.96 0.12 -1.67
N VAL A 49 3.10 0.47 -0.70
CA VAL A 49 3.47 0.51 0.73
C VAL A 49 2.83 -0.68 1.43
N ARG A 50 3.64 -1.70 1.72
CA ARG A 50 3.22 -3.00 2.26
C ARG A 50 3.35 -3.04 3.77
N PHE A 51 2.75 -4.07 4.38
CA PHE A 51 2.86 -4.34 5.81
C PHE A 51 2.33 -3.18 6.67
N GLN A 52 1.30 -2.52 6.17
CA GLN A 52 0.57 -1.45 6.87
C GLN A 52 -0.86 -1.89 7.24
N GLY A 53 -1.19 -3.18 7.06
CA GLY A 53 -2.51 -3.74 7.36
C GLY A 53 -2.77 -3.96 8.86
N PRO A 54 -3.99 -4.40 9.20
CA PRO A 54 -4.40 -4.67 10.58
C PRO A 54 -3.46 -5.63 11.32
N LYS A 55 -3.09 -6.77 10.73
CA LYS A 55 -2.19 -7.77 11.34
C LYS A 55 -0.76 -7.29 11.41
N ALA A 56 -0.32 -6.47 10.46
CA ALA A 56 1.06 -5.99 10.39
C ALA A 56 1.42 -5.09 11.59
N ASN A 57 0.73 -3.97 11.71
CA ASN A 57 1.08 -2.90 12.66
C ASN A 57 -0.15 -2.17 13.21
N GLY A 58 -1.35 -2.77 13.11
CA GLY A 58 -2.59 -2.18 13.61
C GLY A 58 -3.20 -1.14 12.67
N MET A 59 -2.79 -1.12 11.40
CA MET A 59 -3.33 -0.24 10.36
C MET A 59 -3.29 1.26 10.72
N PRO A 60 -2.10 1.84 10.99
CA PRO A 60 -1.97 3.27 11.23
C PRO A 60 -2.30 4.09 9.97
N GLU A 61 -2.66 5.36 10.16
CA GLU A 61 -2.89 6.29 9.05
C GLU A 61 -1.58 6.86 8.50
N LEU A 62 -1.31 6.60 7.22
CA LEU A 62 -0.09 7.00 6.50
C LEU A 62 -0.16 8.46 5.98
N HIS A 63 -0.57 9.38 6.85
CA HIS A 63 -0.83 10.79 6.50
C HIS A 63 0.38 11.53 5.91
N LYS A 64 1.61 11.06 6.17
CA LYS A 64 2.85 11.69 5.67
C LYS A 64 3.11 11.43 4.19
N LEU A 65 2.41 10.48 3.56
CA LEU A 65 2.61 10.15 2.14
C LEU A 65 1.94 11.16 1.19
N THR A 66 0.86 11.82 1.62
CA THR A 66 0.09 12.71 0.74
C THR A 66 0.91 13.92 0.25
N PRO A 67 1.65 14.66 1.10
CA PRO A 67 2.43 15.82 0.64
C PRO A 67 3.48 15.53 -0.44
N PRO A 68 4.40 14.55 -0.30
CA PRO A 68 5.41 14.28 -1.34
C PRO A 68 4.76 13.81 -2.64
N MET A 69 3.73 12.95 -2.57
CA MET A 69 3.01 12.48 -3.75
C MET A 69 2.29 13.63 -4.48
N ALA A 70 1.72 14.59 -3.74
CA ALA A 70 1.13 15.80 -4.31
C ALA A 70 2.15 16.66 -5.04
N VAL A 71 3.37 16.82 -4.49
CA VAL A 71 4.45 17.54 -5.17
C VAL A 71 4.80 16.87 -6.50
N LEU A 72 4.93 15.54 -6.51
CA LEU A 72 5.28 14.77 -7.72
C LEU A 72 4.17 14.85 -8.79
N GLN A 73 2.90 14.70 -8.40
CA GLN A 73 1.79 14.86 -9.34
C GLN A 73 1.72 16.29 -9.91
N ASN A 74 1.96 17.32 -9.09
CA ASN A 74 1.98 18.71 -9.55
C ASN A 74 3.15 19.02 -10.52
N LYS A 75 4.24 18.23 -10.46
CA LYS A 75 5.32 18.28 -11.46
C LYS A 75 4.95 17.59 -12.78
N GLY A 76 3.79 16.94 -12.84
CA GLY A 76 3.24 16.28 -14.03
C GLY A 76 3.30 14.75 -13.99
N PHE A 77 4.09 14.16 -13.08
CA PHE A 77 4.31 12.71 -13.04
C PHE A 77 3.03 11.93 -12.74
N MET A 78 2.87 10.78 -13.40
CA MET A 78 1.81 9.80 -13.17
C MET A 78 2.15 8.97 -11.93
N VAL A 79 1.58 9.38 -10.79
CA VAL A 79 1.84 8.75 -9.50
C VAL A 79 0.57 8.22 -8.85
N ALA A 80 0.67 7.06 -8.19
CA ALA A 80 -0.41 6.48 -7.40
C ALA A 80 0.13 5.83 -6.12
N ILE A 81 -0.77 5.54 -5.17
CA ILE A 81 -0.46 4.76 -3.96
C ILE A 81 -1.26 3.46 -3.98
N VAL A 82 -0.63 2.35 -3.63
CA VAL A 82 -1.27 1.07 -3.33
C VAL A 82 -0.78 0.61 -1.96
N THR A 83 -1.71 0.33 -1.04
CA THR A 83 -1.35 -0.11 0.31
C THR A 83 -2.40 -1.04 0.90
N ASP A 84 -1.93 -1.99 1.71
CA ASP A 84 -2.77 -2.80 2.61
C ASP A 84 -3.18 -2.04 3.88
N GLY A 85 -2.61 -0.86 4.11
CA GLY A 85 -2.99 0.06 5.17
C GLY A 85 -4.00 1.12 4.75
N ARG A 86 -3.97 2.28 5.43
CA ARG A 86 -4.94 3.37 5.22
C ARG A 86 -4.31 4.76 5.18
N MET A 87 -5.07 5.69 4.61
CA MET A 87 -4.78 7.12 4.58
C MET A 87 -5.72 7.88 5.53
N SER A 88 -5.53 9.18 5.74
CA SER A 88 -6.26 10.01 6.72
C SER A 88 -7.75 10.25 6.44
N GLY A 89 -8.40 9.44 5.59
CA GLY A 89 -9.82 9.54 5.22
C GLY A 89 -10.22 10.78 4.39
N ALA A 90 -9.36 11.79 4.31
CA ALA A 90 -9.55 12.98 3.50
C ALA A 90 -9.51 12.64 2.01
N SER A 91 -10.32 13.33 1.21
CA SER A 91 -10.28 13.21 -0.25
C SER A 91 -8.99 13.84 -0.79
N GLY A 92 -7.98 13.01 -1.06
CA GLY A 92 -6.74 13.43 -1.73
C GLY A 92 -6.91 13.56 -3.24
N LYS A 93 -6.06 14.37 -3.87
CA LYS A 93 -5.96 14.45 -5.35
C LYS A 93 -5.15 13.31 -5.96
N ILE A 94 -4.47 12.53 -5.11
CA ILE A 94 -3.63 11.39 -5.51
C ILE A 94 -4.50 10.14 -5.57
N PRO A 95 -4.50 9.39 -6.68
CA PRO A 95 -5.17 8.09 -6.73
C PRO A 95 -4.51 7.12 -5.75
N ALA A 96 -5.29 6.63 -4.80
CA ALA A 96 -4.81 5.74 -3.74
C ALA A 96 -5.75 4.54 -3.56
N ALA A 97 -5.26 3.35 -3.88
CA ALA A 97 -5.91 2.09 -3.51
C ALA A 97 -5.47 1.70 -2.09
N ILE A 98 -6.41 1.76 -1.15
CA ILE A 98 -6.17 1.49 0.28
C ILE A 98 -6.96 0.27 0.73
N HIS A 99 -6.65 -0.24 1.93
CA HIS A 99 -7.28 -1.41 2.53
C HIS A 99 -7.15 -2.67 1.65
N LEU A 100 -6.08 -2.76 0.85
CA LEU A 100 -5.88 -3.90 -0.04
C LEU A 100 -5.84 -5.20 0.77
N SER A 101 -6.81 -6.06 0.49
CA SER A 101 -7.07 -7.31 1.20
C SER A 101 -6.99 -8.49 0.22
N PRO A 102 -6.33 -9.60 0.59
CA PRO A 102 -5.58 -9.81 1.83
C PRO A 102 -4.32 -8.92 1.97
N GLU A 103 -3.96 -8.57 3.20
CA GLU A 103 -2.75 -7.77 3.48
C GLU A 103 -1.45 -8.58 3.30
N ALA A 104 -0.30 -7.89 3.20
CA ALA A 104 1.00 -8.54 3.02
C ALA A 104 1.33 -9.53 4.15
N SER A 105 1.05 -9.16 5.42
CA SER A 105 1.32 -10.03 6.58
C SER A 105 0.45 -11.29 6.63
N ALA A 106 -0.63 -11.33 5.84
CA ALA A 106 -1.50 -12.48 5.69
C ALA A 106 -1.20 -13.28 4.41
N GLY A 107 -0.07 -13.02 3.73
CA GLY A 107 0.30 -13.68 2.47
C GLY A 107 -0.43 -13.11 1.25
N GLY A 108 -1.01 -11.91 1.36
CA GLY A 108 -1.71 -11.25 0.28
C GLY A 108 -0.83 -10.97 -0.93
N ALA A 109 -1.45 -10.91 -2.11
CA ALA A 109 -0.78 -10.76 -3.39
C ALA A 109 0.08 -9.48 -3.50
N ILE A 110 -0.23 -8.43 -2.71
CA ILE A 110 0.62 -7.23 -2.59
C ILE A 110 2.05 -7.55 -2.13
N ALA A 111 2.26 -8.62 -1.35
CA ALA A 111 3.59 -9.06 -0.92
C ALA A 111 4.45 -9.63 -2.06
N LYS A 112 3.84 -10.07 -3.17
CA LYS A 112 4.54 -10.61 -4.35
C LYS A 112 5.06 -9.51 -5.30
N ILE A 113 4.62 -8.27 -5.13
CA ILE A 113 5.05 -7.13 -5.96
C ILE A 113 6.54 -6.86 -5.73
N ARG A 114 7.26 -6.62 -6.83
CA ARG A 114 8.67 -6.27 -6.88
C ARG A 114 8.87 -4.90 -7.54
N ASN A 115 9.99 -4.25 -7.23
CA ASN A 115 10.36 -2.99 -7.88
C ASN A 115 10.41 -3.17 -9.40
N GLY A 116 9.81 -2.23 -10.13
CA GLY A 116 9.78 -2.24 -11.59
C GLY A 116 8.57 -2.96 -12.20
N ASP A 117 7.80 -3.74 -11.43
CA ASP A 117 6.56 -4.36 -11.95
C ASP A 117 5.59 -3.28 -12.43
N ILE A 118 5.00 -3.45 -13.61
CA ILE A 118 3.99 -2.50 -14.08
C ILE A 118 2.69 -2.75 -13.33
N ILE A 119 2.16 -1.71 -12.69
CA ILE A 119 0.86 -1.76 -12.01
C ILE A 119 -0.10 -0.85 -12.77
N ARG A 120 -1.28 -1.39 -13.09
CA ARG A 120 -2.41 -0.63 -13.63
C ARG A 120 -3.48 -0.48 -12.54
N LEU A 121 -3.66 0.75 -12.07
CA LEU A 121 -4.79 1.18 -11.26
C LEU A 121 -5.79 1.88 -12.19
N ASN A 122 -6.97 1.30 -12.35
CA ASN A 122 -8.04 1.88 -13.17
C ASN A 122 -9.29 2.06 -12.32
N ALA A 123 -9.51 3.28 -11.86
CA ALA A 123 -10.63 3.64 -11.02
C ALA A 123 -11.96 3.76 -11.79
N THR A 124 -11.91 3.91 -13.13
CA THR A 124 -13.11 3.98 -13.98
C THR A 124 -13.85 2.65 -14.04
N VAL A 125 -13.11 1.52 -14.13
CA VAL A 125 -13.70 0.17 -14.14
C VAL A 125 -13.47 -0.60 -12.83
N GLY A 126 -12.83 0.02 -11.84
CA GLY A 126 -12.58 -0.58 -10.52
C GLY A 126 -11.62 -1.77 -10.56
N THR A 127 -10.54 -1.69 -11.36
CA THR A 127 -9.53 -2.76 -11.45
C THR A 127 -8.17 -2.31 -10.93
N LEU A 128 -7.47 -3.24 -10.26
CA LEU A 128 -6.12 -3.08 -9.77
C LEU A 128 -5.31 -4.34 -10.09
N ASN A 129 -4.38 -4.21 -11.03
CA ASN A 129 -3.63 -5.34 -11.57
C ASN A 129 -2.13 -5.06 -11.62
N VAL A 130 -1.34 -6.08 -11.30
CA VAL A 130 0.08 -6.14 -11.70
C VAL A 130 0.14 -6.81 -13.07
N LEU A 131 0.80 -6.17 -14.03
CA LEU A 131 0.98 -6.68 -15.40
C LEU A 131 2.29 -7.48 -15.49
N VAL A 132 2.31 -8.61 -14.78
CA VAL A 132 3.36 -9.63 -14.85
C VAL A 132 2.72 -10.87 -15.47
N ASP A 133 3.48 -11.64 -16.25
CA ASP A 133 3.02 -12.90 -16.83
C ASP A 133 2.56 -13.87 -15.74
N GLU A 134 1.57 -14.69 -16.06
CA GLU A 134 0.90 -15.54 -15.07
C GLU A 134 1.85 -16.58 -14.45
N ASP A 135 2.76 -17.14 -15.24
CA ASP A 135 3.75 -18.13 -14.77
C ASP A 135 4.72 -17.50 -13.78
N THR A 136 5.35 -16.37 -14.12
CA THR A 136 6.23 -15.63 -13.21
C THR A 136 5.47 -15.16 -11.96
N TRP A 137 4.20 -14.75 -12.10
CA TRP A 137 3.39 -14.33 -10.96
C TRP A 137 3.04 -15.49 -10.02
N ALA A 138 2.77 -16.68 -10.58
CA ALA A 138 2.50 -17.89 -9.83
C ALA A 138 3.72 -18.33 -9.02
N ASP A 139 4.90 -18.34 -9.65
CA ASP A 139 6.17 -18.76 -9.06
C ASP A 139 6.74 -17.80 -8.00
N ARG A 140 6.21 -16.58 -7.92
CA ARG A 140 6.67 -15.61 -6.92
C ARG A 140 6.21 -15.98 -5.52
N GLU A 141 7.18 -16.19 -4.65
CA GLU A 141 6.95 -16.21 -3.21
C GLU A 141 6.64 -14.79 -2.69
N PRO A 142 5.68 -14.65 -1.76
CA PRO A 142 5.41 -13.38 -1.11
C PRO A 142 6.59 -12.96 -0.23
N GLU A 143 6.91 -11.66 -0.24
CA GLU A 143 7.89 -11.11 0.71
C GLU A 143 7.41 -11.29 2.15
N VAL A 144 8.35 -11.60 3.05
CA VAL A 144 8.08 -11.70 4.49
C VAL A 144 8.77 -10.54 5.20
N LEU A 145 8.03 -9.84 6.05
CA LEU A 145 8.58 -8.77 6.87
C LEU A 145 9.71 -9.32 7.76
N SER A 146 10.88 -8.67 7.71
CA SER A 146 12.04 -9.06 8.51
C SER A 146 11.75 -9.08 10.00
N ASP A 147 12.43 -9.96 10.75
CA ASP A 147 12.18 -10.09 12.19
C ASP A 147 12.42 -8.78 12.95
N THR A 148 13.41 -7.99 12.53
CA THR A 148 13.67 -6.66 13.11
C THR A 148 12.45 -5.73 12.93
N LYS A 149 11.89 -5.64 11.72
CA LYS A 149 10.71 -4.80 11.45
C LYS A 149 9.46 -5.35 12.16
N ARG A 150 9.28 -6.67 12.17
CA ARG A 150 8.18 -7.33 12.90
C ARG A 150 8.24 -7.04 14.40
N ASN A 151 9.41 -7.17 15.00
CA ASN A 151 9.63 -6.87 16.42
C ASN A 151 9.40 -5.39 16.72
N HIS A 152 9.88 -4.50 15.86
CA HIS A 152 9.62 -3.06 15.98
C HIS A 152 8.11 -2.77 15.97
N ASN A 153 7.33 -3.43 15.11
CA ASN A 153 5.88 -3.26 15.05
C ASN A 153 5.17 -3.85 16.28
N ALA A 154 5.70 -4.93 16.85
CA ALA A 154 5.05 -5.67 17.93
C ALA A 154 5.35 -5.14 19.35
N HIS A 155 6.50 -4.48 19.57
CA HIS A 155 6.99 -4.16 20.92
C HIS A 155 7.25 -2.67 21.14
N GLY A 156 7.14 -2.24 22.40
CA GLY A 156 7.41 -0.88 22.85
C GLY A 156 6.15 -0.03 22.89
N ILE A 157 6.14 1.00 23.74
CA ILE A 157 4.99 1.87 24.05
C ILE A 157 3.69 1.10 24.39
N GLY A 158 3.80 -0.14 24.90
CA GLY A 158 2.65 -0.98 25.26
C GLY A 158 2.05 -1.77 24.10
N ARG A 159 2.65 -1.79 22.90
CA ARG A 159 2.16 -2.54 21.73
C ARG A 159 2.03 -4.04 21.99
N GLU A 160 2.88 -4.58 22.86
CA GLU A 160 2.86 -5.98 23.30
C GLU A 160 1.55 -6.40 23.96
N LEU A 161 0.84 -5.48 24.63
CA LEU A 161 -0.46 -5.73 25.25
C LEU A 161 -1.54 -6.07 24.21
N PHE A 162 -1.38 -5.62 22.97
CA PHE A 162 -2.35 -5.77 21.88
C PHE A 162 -1.98 -6.90 20.91
N GLY A 163 -0.91 -7.67 21.19
CA GLY A 163 -0.43 -8.72 20.28
C GLY A 163 -1.49 -9.79 19.98
N GLY A 164 -2.31 -10.17 20.96
CA GLY A 164 -3.41 -11.12 20.76
C GLY A 164 -4.47 -10.59 19.79
N MET A 165 -4.92 -9.35 19.99
CA MET A 165 -5.87 -8.68 19.10
C MET A 165 -5.32 -8.60 17.67
N ARG A 166 -4.05 -8.22 17.52
CA ARG A 166 -3.42 -8.09 16.20
C ARG A 166 -3.27 -9.42 15.45
N ARG A 167 -3.09 -10.54 16.17
CA ARG A 167 -3.05 -11.87 15.54
C ARG A 167 -4.42 -12.32 15.03
N ASN A 168 -5.48 -11.97 15.77
CA ASN A 168 -6.84 -12.45 15.53
C ASN A 168 -7.70 -11.48 14.69
N VAL A 169 -7.22 -10.27 14.42
CA VAL A 169 -7.96 -9.28 13.63
C VAL A 169 -8.31 -9.82 12.24
N LEU A 170 -9.55 -9.61 11.81
CA LEU A 170 -9.99 -9.94 10.45
C LEU A 170 -9.45 -8.94 9.41
N SER A 171 -9.68 -9.20 8.13
CA SER A 171 -9.22 -8.33 7.06
C SER A 171 -9.86 -6.94 7.13
N ALA A 172 -9.28 -5.96 6.43
CA ALA A 172 -9.87 -4.63 6.35
C ALA A 172 -11.24 -4.65 5.63
N GLU A 173 -11.46 -5.58 4.70
CA GLU A 173 -12.76 -5.80 4.05
C GLU A 173 -13.84 -6.30 5.03
N GLU A 174 -13.44 -7.09 6.02
CA GLU A 174 -14.32 -7.59 7.10
C GLU A 174 -14.42 -6.61 8.28
N GLY A 175 -13.96 -5.37 8.09
CA GLY A 175 -14.03 -4.31 9.09
C GLY A 175 -12.93 -4.34 10.15
N ALA A 176 -11.89 -5.15 9.99
CA ALA A 176 -10.76 -5.27 10.93
C ALA A 176 -11.21 -5.50 12.40
N VAL A 177 -12.24 -6.34 12.59
CA VAL A 177 -12.77 -6.70 13.90
C VAL A 177 -11.90 -7.76 14.59
N THR A 178 -11.90 -7.78 15.92
CA THR A 178 -11.01 -8.63 16.74
C THR A 178 -11.75 -9.63 17.64
N TRP A 179 -13.08 -9.70 17.52
CA TRP A 179 -13.92 -10.58 18.34
C TRP A 179 -13.75 -12.05 17.91
N LEU A 180 -13.65 -12.94 18.91
CA LEU A 180 -13.71 -14.40 18.76
C LEU A 180 -15.15 -14.85 18.54
#